data_AF-A0A920UNI0-F1
#
_entry.id   AF-A0A920UNI0-F1
#
_cell.length_a   1.000
_cell.length_b   1.000
_cell.length_c   1.000
_cell.angle_alpha   90.00
_cell.angle_beta   90.00
_cell.angle_gamma   90.00
#
_symmetry.space_group_name_H-M   'P 1'
#
loop_
_entity.id
_entity.type
_entity.pdbx_description
1 polymer ?
#
loop_
_entity_poly.entity_id
_entity_poly.type
_entity_poly.pdbx_seq_one_letter_code
_entity_poly.pdbx_strand_id
1 'polypeptide(L)' 'MRRFLVTSVAALVGTSLAGTGVSQPASEAVPFDSDDIGGVVRSESGVEAGVWVIAETNELPTGFRKIV' A
#
# COMPACT_ATOMS: atom_id res chain seq x y z
N MET A 1 33.32 27.64 9.70
CA MET A 1 33.27 26.30 9.07
C MET A 1 32.39 25.31 9.84
N ARG A 2 32.66 24.99 11.11
CA ARG A 2 31.86 24.03 11.91
C ARG A 2 30.37 24.39 12.06
N ARG A 3 30.03 25.68 12.21
CA ARG A 3 28.64 26.15 12.31
C ARG A 3 27.84 26.01 11.01
N PHE A 4 28.49 26.21 9.86
CA PHE A 4 27.86 26.04 8.53
C PHE A 4 27.64 24.56 8.19
N LEU A 5 28.54 23.67 8.65
CA LEU A 5 28.40 22.23 8.48
C LEU A 5 27.19 21.67 9.26
N VAL A 6 26.95 22.17 10.47
CA VAL A 6 25.82 21.75 11.32
C VAL A 6 24.48 22.20 10.73
N THR A 7 24.39 23.43 10.20
CA THR A 7 23.15 23.89 9.54
C THR A 7 22.87 23.12 8.25
N SER A 8 23.89 22.80 7.44
CA SER A 8 23.68 22.02 6.22
C SER A 8 23.26 20.58 6.50
N VAL A 9 23.81 19.93 7.54
CA VAL A 9 23.38 18.59 7.97
C VAL A 9 21.97 18.60 8.54
N ALA A 10 21.62 19.60 9.36
CA ALA A 10 20.27 19.75 9.90
C ALA A 10 19.22 19.98 8.80
N ALA A 11 19.56 20.76 7.76
CA ALA A 11 18.69 20.96 6.61
C ALA A 11 18.45 19.66 5.82
N LEU A 12 19.50 18.85 5.60
CA LEU A 12 19.42 17.58 4.88
C LEU A 12 18.58 16.52 5.63
N VAL A 13 18.70 16.45 6.96
CA VAL A 13 17.89 15.55 7.80
C VAL A 13 16.43 16.00 7.85
N GLY A 14 16.16 17.31 7.92
CA GLY A 14 14.80 17.87 7.92
C GLY A 14 14.03 17.59 6.64
N THR A 15 14.67 17.64 5.47
CA THR A 15 14.04 17.29 4.18
C THR A 15 13.81 15.78 4.00
N SER A 16 14.59 14.94 4.68
CA SER A 16 14.49 13.47 4.54
C SER A 16 13.27 12.88 5.26
N LEU A 17 12.78 13.54 6.31
CA LEU A 17 11.58 13.11 7.05
C LEU A 17 10.26 13.51 6.37
N ALA A 18 10.28 14.49 5.45
CA ALA A 18 9.07 14.96 4.76
C ALA A 18 8.64 14.05 3.58
N GLY A 19 9.47 13.08 3.18
CA GLY A 19 9.26 12.24 2.00
C GLY A 19 8.73 10.82 2.26
N THR A 20 8.44 10.43 3.50
CA THR A 20 8.02 9.04 3.82
C THR A 20 6.52 8.80 3.75
N GLY A 21 5.72 9.84 3.52
CA GLY A 21 4.29 9.71 3.27
C GLY A 21 4.04 9.23 1.84
N VAL A 22 4.01 7.91 1.62
CA VAL A 22 3.40 7.37 0.40
C VAL A 22 1.90 7.71 0.47
N SER A 23 1.51 8.84 -0.10
CA SER A 23 0.11 9.10 -0.38
C SER A 23 -0.29 8.21 -1.53
N GLN A 24 -1.03 7.15 -1.23
CA GLN A 24 -1.64 6.33 -2.26
C GLN A 24 -2.59 7.27 -3.03
N PRO A 25 -2.41 7.46 -4.35
CA PRO A 25 -3.29 8.32 -5.13
C PRO A 25 -4.73 7.84 -4.90
N ALA A 26 -5.70 8.76 -4.89
CA ALA A 26 -7.10 8.41 -4.82
C ALA A 26 -7.35 7.34 -5.90
N SER A 27 -7.60 6.10 -5.46
CA SER A 27 -7.75 4.99 -6.39
C SER A 27 -8.87 5.35 -7.34
N GLU A 28 -8.56 5.42 -8.63
CA GLU A 28 -9.61 5.36 -9.63
C GLU A 28 -10.44 4.12 -9.31
N ALA A 29 -11.77 4.27 -9.38
CA ALA A 29 -12.66 3.13 -9.18
C ALA A 29 -12.30 2.11 -10.26
N VAL A 30 -11.70 0.99 -9.83
CA VAL A 30 -11.42 -0.14 -10.73
C VAL A 30 -12.78 -0.57 -11.27
N PRO A 31 -12.99 -0.58 -12.59
CA PRO A 31 -14.23 -1.11 -13.16
C PRO A 31 -14.37 -2.58 -12.77
N PHE A 32 -15.49 -2.95 -12.18
CA PHE A 32 -15.86 -4.32 -11.86
C PHE A 32 -17.36 -4.48 -12.10
N ASP A 33 -17.79 -5.66 -12.52
CA ASP A 33 -19.21 -5.99 -12.70
C ASP A 33 -19.73 -6.92 -11.58
N SER A 34 -20.82 -7.65 -11.84
CA SER A 34 -21.49 -8.46 -10.83
C SER A 34 -20.79 -9.79 -10.52
N ASP A 35 -19.91 -10.27 -11.40
CA ASP A 35 -19.16 -11.52 -11.22
C ASP A 35 -17.70 -11.28 -10.81
N ASP A 36 -17.27 -10.02 -10.74
CA ASP A 36 -15.99 -9.60 -10.21
C ASP A 36 -15.97 -9.43 -8.68
N ILE A 37 -14.77 -9.56 -8.11
CA ILE A 37 -14.48 -9.25 -6.71
C ILE A 37 -13.44 -8.12 -6.66
N GLY A 38 -13.86 -6.93 -6.22
CA GLY A 38 -13.00 -5.75 -6.15
C GLY A 38 -13.27 -4.87 -4.92
N GLY A 39 -12.33 -3.99 -4.60
CA GLY A 39 -12.47 -3.04 -3.49
C GLY A 39 -11.15 -2.44 -3.00
N VAL A 40 -11.23 -1.61 -1.96
CA VAL A 40 -10.07 -0.99 -1.31
C VAL A 40 -9.92 -1.55 0.10
N VAL A 41 -8.76 -2.09 0.41
CA VAL A 41 -8.43 -2.59 1.76
C VAL A 41 -7.91 -1.44 2.62
N ARG A 42 -8.43 -1.34 3.85
CA ARG A 42 -8.09 -0.27 4.81
C ARG A 42 -7.89 -0.83 6.20
N SER A 43 -6.94 -0.25 6.93
CA SER A 43 -6.75 -0.40 8.38
C SER A 43 -6.81 0.95 9.08
N GLU A 44 -6.56 0.98 10.39
CA GLU A 44 -6.49 2.22 11.18
C GLU A 44 -5.45 3.22 10.62
N SER A 45 -4.39 2.70 9.99
CA SER A 45 -3.33 3.49 9.36
C SER A 45 -3.68 4.04 7.97
N GLY A 46 -4.82 3.66 7.39
CA GLY A 46 -5.25 4.09 6.06
C GLY A 46 -5.39 2.96 5.04
N VAL A 47 -5.31 3.30 3.75
CA VAL A 47 -5.37 2.33 2.65
C VAL A 47 -4.11 1.48 2.64
N GLU A 48 -4.27 0.19 2.36
CA GLU A 48 -3.16 -0.75 2.29
C GLU A 48 -2.72 -1.00 0.85
N ALA A 49 -1.41 -0.96 0.62
CA ALA A 49 -0.79 -1.32 -0.65
C ALA A 49 -0.26 -2.77 -0.61
N GLY A 50 -0.24 -3.45 -1.75
CA GLY A 50 0.35 -4.79 -1.88
C GLY A 50 -0.47 -5.92 -1.26
N VAL A 51 -1.80 -5.76 -1.17
CA VAL A 51 -2.73 -6.81 -0.74
C VAL A 51 -3.08 -7.74 -1.89
N TRP A 52 -3.24 -9.04 -1.61
CA TRP A 52 -3.53 -10.08 -2.59
C TRP A 52 -4.84 -10.80 -2.22
N VAL A 53 -5.53 -11.33 -3.23
CA VAL A 53 -6.76 -12.12 -3.03
C VAL A 53 -6.43 -13.61 -3.19
N ILE A 54 -6.95 -14.42 -2.27
CA ILE A 54 -6.84 -15.88 -2.32
C ILE A 54 -8.25 -16.45 -2.34
N ALA A 55 -8.62 -17.09 -3.46
CA ALA A 55 -9.88 -17.81 -3.56
C ALA A 55 -9.65 -19.27 -3.13
N GLU A 56 -10.47 -19.76 -2.17
CA GLU A 56 -10.39 -21.13 -1.66
C GLU A 56 -11.75 -21.84 -1.74
N THR A 57 -11.74 -23.14 -2.06
CA THR A 57 -12.92 -24.01 -1.91
C THR A 57 -12.51 -25.43 -1.49
N ASN A 58 -13.40 -26.07 -0.72
CA ASN A 58 -13.30 -27.46 -0.26
C ASN A 58 -14.31 -28.40 -0.93
N GLU A 59 -14.99 -27.93 -1.99
CA GLU A 59 -16.03 -28.71 -2.69
C GLU A 59 -15.47 -29.76 -3.65
N LEU A 60 -14.15 -29.76 -3.87
CA LEU A 60 -13.45 -30.74 -4.68
C LEU A 60 -12.83 -31.84 -3.80
N PRO A 61 -12.55 -33.05 -4.35
CA PRO A 61 -11.86 -34.11 -3.61
C PRO A 61 -10.48 -33.69 -3.05
N THR A 62 -9.87 -32.67 -3.66
CA THR A 62 -8.66 -31.99 -3.18
C THR A 62 -8.97 -30.51 -3.04
N GLY A 63 -8.55 -29.87 -1.93
CA GLY A 63 -8.77 -28.43 -1.74
C GLY A 63 -8.19 -27.59 -2.89
N PHE A 64 -8.94 -26.59 -3.33
CA PHE A 64 -8.52 -25.64 -4.36
C PHE A 64 -8.15 -24.30 -3.73
N ARG A 65 -7.00 -23.76 -4.11
CA ARG A 65 -6.53 -22.43 -3.71
C ARG A 65 -5.90 -21.74 -4.91
N LYS A 66 -6.32 -20.50 -5.19
CA LYS A 66 -5.74 -19.67 -6.25
C LYS A 66 -5.39 -18.29 -5.72
N ILE A 67 -4.16 -17.88 -5.95
CA ILE A 67 -3.71 -16.51 -5.78
C ILE A 67 -4.00 -15.78 -7.10
N VAL A 68 -4.71 -14.65 -7.04
CA VAL A 68 -5.07 -13.85 -8.22
C VAL A 68 -4.39 -12.49 -8.21
#